data_AF-A0A0S9F8R2-F1
#
_entry.id   AF-A0A0S9F8R2-F1
#
_cell.length_a   1.000
_cell.length_b   1.000
_cell.length_c   1.000
_cell.angle_alpha   90.00
_cell.angle_beta   90.00
_cell.angle_gamma   90.00
#
_symmetry.space_group_name_H-M   'P 1'
#
loop_
_entity.id
_entity.type
_entity.pdbx_description
1 polymer ?
#
loop_
_entity_poly.entity_id
_entity_poly.type
_entity_poly.pdbx_seq_one_letter_code
_entity_poly.pdbx_strand_id
1 'polypeptide(L)'
;MSASLALAFALTAPAAVTAAESAATAAPASQPNPYPAIDPAFSKPDDRRMPSRTTLRSFLSEMKSHRQSNTFCFVQRRLDAPDTAEPGLSVLSMIWNEGKSIHLVNLLGPGERFERDDALDEVAEGRSMAHGTGTVDLTTSVVPTDEDVGGSTFLVSRPWVDHMFTQCRRVGTRVRIPAFRPTVPRHTS
;
A
#
# COMPACT_ATOMS: atom_id res chain seq x y z
N MET A 1 50.13 -1.33 64.27
CA MET A 1 49.61 -2.71 64.26
C MET A 1 49.85 -3.24 62.84
N SER A 2 50.96 -3.93 62.61
CA SER A 2 51.03 -5.41 62.51
C SER A 2 50.16 -5.94 61.35
N ALA A 3 50.62 -6.73 60.38
CA ALA A 3 51.90 -7.41 60.15
C ALA A 3 52.02 -7.78 58.66
N SER A 4 53.26 -7.99 58.22
CA SER A 4 53.66 -8.56 56.92
C SER A 4 53.10 -9.96 56.67
N LEU A 5 52.95 -10.36 55.41
CA LEU A 5 53.61 -11.56 54.88
C LEU A 5 53.59 -11.57 53.33
N ALA A 6 54.75 -11.91 52.76
CA ALA A 6 54.98 -12.14 51.33
C ALA A 6 54.95 -13.64 51.00
N LEU A 7 54.72 -13.96 49.71
CA LEU A 7 55.25 -15.06 48.86
C LEU A 7 54.19 -15.36 47.77
N ALA A 8 54.41 -15.09 46.47
CA ALA A 8 55.35 -15.61 45.49
C ALA A 8 54.85 -16.85 44.71
N PHE A 9 54.78 -16.67 43.38
CA PHE A 9 54.79 -17.62 42.25
C PHE A 9 53.65 -18.64 42.05
N ALA A 10 53.00 -18.56 40.88
CA ALA A 10 53.24 -19.50 39.78
C ALA A 10 52.60 -19.00 38.46
N LEU A 11 53.39 -19.04 37.39
CA LEU A 11 52.93 -18.86 36.01
C LEU A 11 52.11 -20.07 35.57
N THR A 12 50.94 -19.82 34.98
CA THR A 12 50.31 -20.74 34.03
C THR A 12 49.47 -19.92 33.05
N ALA A 13 49.96 -19.77 31.83
CA ALA A 13 49.14 -19.38 30.70
C ALA A 13 48.41 -20.64 30.19
N PRO A 14 47.15 -20.49 29.77
CA PRO A 14 46.78 -21.09 28.50
C PRO A 14 46.01 -20.12 27.58
N ALA A 15 46.35 -20.31 26.31
CA ALA A 15 45.68 -19.96 25.07
C ALA A 15 44.18 -19.59 25.09
N ALA A 16 43.89 -18.57 24.28
CA ALA A 16 42.78 -18.43 23.33
C ALA A 16 41.39 -18.96 23.73
N VAL A 17 40.38 -18.08 23.69
CA VAL A 17 39.36 -18.05 22.63
C VAL A 17 38.69 -16.67 22.68
N THR A 18 38.88 -15.87 21.63
CA THR A 18 37.97 -14.77 21.31
C THR A 18 36.65 -15.39 20.87
N ALA A 19 35.71 -15.54 21.78
CA ALA A 19 34.31 -15.73 21.43
C ALA A 19 33.77 -14.34 21.08
N ALA A 20 33.90 -13.97 19.81
CA ALA A 20 33.03 -12.96 19.23
C ALA A 20 31.62 -13.53 19.33
N GLU A 21 30.86 -13.08 20.33
CA GLU A 21 29.44 -13.31 20.42
C GLU A 21 28.82 -12.62 19.21
N SER A 22 28.63 -13.41 18.15
CA SER A 22 27.83 -13.02 17.01
C SER A 22 26.43 -12.82 17.57
N ALA A 23 26.12 -11.57 17.92
CA ALA A 23 24.75 -11.10 18.03
C ALA A 23 24.14 -11.21 16.63
N ALA A 24 23.82 -12.43 16.23
CA ALA A 24 22.83 -12.69 15.21
C ALA A 24 21.54 -12.16 15.82
N THR A 25 21.22 -10.90 15.53
CA THR A 25 19.89 -10.34 15.72
C THR A 25 18.95 -11.31 15.03
N ALA A 26 18.30 -12.16 15.83
CA ALA A 26 17.24 -13.02 15.34
C ALA A 26 16.25 -12.09 14.66
N ALA A 27 16.08 -12.24 13.35
CA ALA A 27 15.02 -11.54 12.65
C ALA A 27 13.74 -11.79 13.44
N PRO A 28 12.97 -10.75 13.80
CA PRO A 28 11.74 -10.94 14.54
C PRO A 28 10.91 -11.98 13.78
N ALA A 29 10.48 -13.02 14.49
CA ALA A 29 9.62 -14.05 13.91
C ALA A 29 8.50 -13.33 13.15
N SER A 30 8.40 -13.59 11.85
CA SER A 30 7.36 -12.98 11.02
C SER A 30 6.03 -13.25 11.69
N GLN A 31 5.38 -12.21 12.19
CA GLN A 31 4.07 -12.36 12.79
C GLN A 31 3.13 -12.99 11.75
N PRO A 32 2.22 -13.89 12.17
CA PRO A 32 1.24 -14.45 11.26
C PRO A 32 0.51 -13.31 10.54
N ASN A 33 0.43 -13.36 9.21
CA ASN A 33 -0.38 -12.40 8.46
C ASN A 33 -1.83 -12.53 8.94
N PRO A 34 -2.43 -11.50 9.56
CA PRO A 34 -3.78 -11.61 10.10
C PRO A 34 -4.83 -11.65 8.99
N TYR A 35 -4.44 -11.35 7.74
CA TYR A 35 -5.32 -11.40 6.59
C TYR A 35 -5.37 -12.81 5.97
N PRO A 36 -6.57 -13.29 5.60
CA PRO A 36 -6.69 -14.59 4.97
C PRO A 36 -6.07 -14.57 3.57
N ALA A 37 -5.39 -15.66 3.17
CA ALA A 37 -4.81 -15.77 1.83
C ALA A 37 -5.86 -15.62 0.70
N ILE A 38 -7.08 -16.09 0.97
CA ILE A 38 -8.25 -15.94 0.10
C ILE A 38 -9.29 -15.16 0.87
N ASP A 39 -9.59 -13.96 0.40
CA ASP A 39 -10.57 -13.09 1.05
C ASP A 39 -11.83 -12.95 0.18
N PRO A 40 -12.98 -13.47 0.64
CA PRO A 40 -14.24 -13.38 -0.10
C PRO A 40 -14.82 -11.96 -0.15
N ALA A 41 -14.33 -11.03 0.69
CA ALA A 41 -14.72 -9.63 0.63
C ALA A 41 -14.20 -8.96 -0.66
N PHE A 42 -13.14 -9.51 -1.27
CA PHE A 42 -12.58 -9.01 -2.51
C PHE A 42 -13.24 -9.66 -3.73
N SER A 43 -13.49 -8.85 -4.74
CA SER A 43 -14.13 -9.26 -5.98
C SER A 43 -13.55 -8.53 -7.18
N LYS A 44 -13.84 -9.07 -8.37
CA LYS A 44 -13.54 -8.38 -9.62
C LYS A 44 -14.32 -7.04 -9.64
N PRO A 45 -13.68 -5.93 -10.02
CA PRO A 45 -14.37 -4.65 -10.22
C PRO A 45 -15.55 -4.75 -11.18
N ASP A 46 -16.62 -4.03 -10.87
CA ASP A 46 -17.69 -3.74 -11.83
C ASP A 46 -17.13 -2.86 -12.96
N ASP A 47 -17.30 -3.29 -14.21
CA ASP A 47 -16.82 -2.59 -15.40
C ASP A 47 -17.37 -1.15 -15.51
N ARG A 48 -18.56 -0.85 -14.94
CA ARG A 48 -19.14 0.50 -14.92
C ARG A 48 -18.37 1.46 -14.02
N ARG A 49 -17.78 0.94 -12.94
CA ARG A 49 -16.99 1.72 -11.96
C ARG A 49 -15.55 1.94 -12.43
N MET A 50 -15.12 1.25 -13.48
CA MET A 50 -13.74 1.32 -13.96
C MET A 50 -13.48 2.64 -14.68
N PRO A 51 -12.41 3.38 -14.30
CA PRO A 51 -11.97 4.56 -15.03
C PRO A 51 -11.60 4.20 -16.48
N SER A 52 -11.91 5.09 -17.42
CA SER A 52 -11.52 4.88 -18.81
C SER A 52 -10.02 5.07 -19.01
N ARG A 53 -9.50 4.64 -20.17
CA ARG A 53 -8.10 4.89 -20.52
C ARG A 53 -7.80 6.39 -20.64
N THR A 54 -8.76 7.20 -21.06
CA THR A 54 -8.61 8.67 -21.13
C THR A 54 -8.49 9.23 -19.71
N THR A 55 -9.38 8.83 -18.81
CA THR A 55 -9.34 9.20 -17.38
C THR A 55 -7.97 8.89 -16.76
N LEU A 56 -7.44 7.68 -16.99
CA LEU A 56 -6.12 7.28 -16.47
C LEU A 56 -4.94 8.05 -17.09
N ARG A 57 -5.03 8.44 -18.36
CA ARG A 57 -4.01 9.29 -18.99
C ARG A 57 -4.05 10.72 -18.43
N SER A 58 -5.23 11.25 -18.15
CA SER A 58 -5.38 12.56 -17.51
C SER A 58 -4.82 12.53 -16.09
N PHE A 59 -5.16 11.50 -15.30
CA PHE A 59 -4.56 11.25 -13.98
C PHE A 59 -3.02 11.22 -14.05
N LEU A 60 -2.44 10.43 -14.95
CA LEU A 60 -0.97 10.33 -15.10
C LEU A 60 -0.31 11.63 -15.59
N SER A 61 -1.05 12.47 -16.32
CA SER A 61 -0.56 13.77 -16.75
C SER A 61 -0.43 14.71 -15.55
N GLU A 62 -1.45 14.76 -14.69
CA GLU A 62 -1.42 15.55 -13.45
C GLU A 62 -0.35 15.04 -12.47
N MET A 63 -0.23 13.73 -12.31
CA MET A 63 0.82 13.12 -11.50
C MET A 63 2.22 13.19 -12.14
N LYS A 64 2.35 13.80 -13.32
CA LYS A 64 3.60 13.94 -14.09
C LYS A 64 4.30 12.60 -14.40
N SER A 65 3.57 11.49 -14.37
CA SER A 65 4.08 10.13 -14.64
C SER A 65 3.65 9.61 -16.02
N HIS A 66 3.70 10.44 -17.05
CA HIS A 66 3.32 10.06 -18.42
C HIS A 66 4.51 9.59 -19.28
N ARG A 67 5.76 9.80 -18.83
CA ARG A 67 6.98 9.48 -19.59
C ARG A 67 7.38 8.00 -19.53
N GLN A 68 6.72 7.21 -18.69
CA GLN A 68 6.94 5.79 -18.54
C GLN A 68 5.62 5.02 -18.73
N SER A 69 5.73 3.70 -18.92
CA SER A 69 4.55 2.85 -18.84
C SER A 69 4.09 2.78 -17.39
N ASN A 70 2.78 2.84 -17.16
CA ASN A 70 2.20 2.69 -15.83
C ASN A 70 1.22 1.52 -15.82
N THR A 71 1.22 0.81 -14.71
CA THR A 71 0.42 -0.38 -14.47
C THR A 71 -0.44 -0.15 -13.24
N PHE A 72 -1.73 -0.29 -13.44
CA PHE A 72 -2.73 -0.21 -12.40
C PHE A 72 -3.34 -1.58 -12.17
N CYS A 73 -3.69 -1.86 -10.93
CA CYS A 73 -4.51 -3.00 -10.57
C CYS A 73 -5.72 -2.49 -9.79
N PHE A 74 -6.91 -2.70 -10.34
CA PHE A 74 -8.17 -2.32 -9.72
C PHE A 74 -8.76 -3.53 -9.02
N VAL A 75 -9.21 -3.35 -7.78
CA VAL A 75 -9.89 -4.40 -7.03
C VAL A 75 -11.04 -3.80 -6.23
N GLN A 76 -12.16 -4.52 -6.18
CA GLN A 76 -13.30 -4.13 -5.37
C GLN A 76 -13.28 -4.90 -4.07
N ARG A 77 -13.52 -4.21 -2.95
CA ARG A 77 -13.66 -4.80 -1.63
C ARG A 77 -14.97 -4.38 -0.99
N ARG A 78 -15.70 -5.33 -0.44
CA ARG A 78 -16.78 -5.06 0.50
C ARG A 78 -16.20 -4.82 1.88
N LEU A 79 -16.63 -3.76 2.54
CA LEU A 79 -16.36 -3.54 3.95
C LEU A 79 -17.62 -3.95 4.71
N ASP A 80 -17.47 -4.98 5.53
CA ASP A 80 -18.46 -5.44 6.49
C ASP A 80 -17.86 -5.33 7.89
N ALA A 81 -18.64 -5.62 8.94
CA ALA A 81 -18.06 -5.69 10.28
C ALA A 81 -16.94 -6.76 10.33
N PRO A 82 -15.78 -6.49 10.95
CA PRO A 82 -15.47 -5.32 11.77
C PRO A 82 -14.83 -4.12 11.04
N ASP A 83 -14.61 -4.18 9.73
CA ASP A 83 -13.89 -3.15 8.95
C ASP A 83 -14.60 -1.78 8.92
N THR A 84 -15.92 -1.79 9.14
CA THR A 84 -16.77 -0.58 9.16
C THR A 84 -17.92 -0.77 10.15
N ALA A 85 -18.36 0.33 10.76
CA ALA A 85 -19.55 0.35 11.62
C ALA A 85 -20.85 0.15 10.82
N GLU A 86 -20.85 0.56 9.54
CA GLU A 86 -21.97 0.37 8.61
C GLU A 86 -21.62 -0.74 7.61
N PRO A 87 -22.22 -1.94 7.73
CA PRO A 87 -21.90 -3.05 6.84
C PRO A 87 -22.43 -2.80 5.43
N GLY A 88 -21.74 -3.34 4.43
CA GLY A 88 -22.16 -3.29 3.03
C GLY A 88 -21.56 -2.15 2.20
N LEU A 89 -20.56 -1.42 2.72
CA LEU A 89 -19.81 -0.47 1.90
C LEU A 89 -19.04 -1.21 0.81
N SER A 90 -19.01 -0.68 -0.40
CA SER A 90 -18.26 -1.25 -1.52
C SER A 90 -17.24 -0.24 -2.04
N VAL A 91 -15.96 -0.57 -1.87
CA VAL A 91 -14.83 0.28 -2.25
C VAL A 91 -14.19 -0.24 -3.53
N LEU A 92 -13.96 0.65 -4.50
CA LEU A 92 -13.02 0.40 -5.59
C LEU A 92 -11.67 1.01 -5.24
N SER A 93 -10.64 0.19 -5.18
CA SER A 93 -9.26 0.64 -4.99
C SER A 93 -8.46 0.51 -6.28
N MET A 94 -7.57 1.46 -6.53
CA MET A 94 -6.57 1.45 -7.60
C MET A 94 -5.17 1.37 -6.99
N ILE A 95 -4.51 0.23 -7.17
CA ILE A 95 -3.10 0.05 -6.85
C ILE A 95 -2.27 0.55 -8.04
N TRP A 96 -1.45 1.57 -7.84
CA TRP A 96 -0.55 2.10 -8.86
C TRP A 96 0.91 1.71 -8.55
N ASN A 97 1.45 0.81 -9.37
CA ASN A 97 2.73 0.15 -9.09
C ASN A 97 3.94 1.09 -9.19
N GLU A 98 3.96 1.95 -10.20
CA GLU A 98 5.07 2.87 -10.47
C GLU A 98 4.98 4.12 -9.59
N GLY A 99 3.77 4.57 -9.25
CA GLY A 99 3.55 5.68 -8.31
C GLY A 99 3.66 5.30 -6.84
N LYS A 100 3.81 4.01 -6.52
CA LYS A 100 3.93 3.50 -5.15
C LYS A 100 2.77 3.97 -4.26
N SER A 101 1.54 3.85 -4.76
CA SER A 101 0.36 4.30 -4.04
C SER A 101 -0.84 3.37 -4.24
N ILE A 102 -1.76 3.42 -3.28
CA ILE A 102 -3.10 2.83 -3.39
C ILE A 102 -4.11 3.96 -3.24
N HIS A 103 -4.97 4.14 -4.23
CA HIS A 103 -6.01 5.17 -4.23
C HIS A 103 -7.39 4.54 -3.99
N LEU A 104 -8.21 5.18 -3.17
CA LEU A 104 -9.64 4.96 -3.16
C LEU A 104 -10.25 5.72 -4.36
N VAL A 105 -10.83 4.99 -5.32
CA VAL A 105 -11.38 5.58 -6.55
C VAL A 105 -12.85 5.98 -6.37
N ASN A 106 -13.65 5.10 -5.76
CA ASN A 106 -15.02 5.39 -5.39
C ASN A 106 -15.48 4.48 -4.24
N LEU A 107 -16.40 5.00 -3.43
CA LEU A 107 -17.04 4.34 -2.30
C LEU A 107 -18.55 4.36 -2.56
N LEU A 108 -19.20 3.20 -2.42
CA LEU A 108 -20.66 3.09 -2.49
C LEU A 108 -21.20 2.59 -1.17
N GLY A 109 -22.29 3.23 -0.74
CA GLY A 109 -23.12 2.79 0.37
C GLY A 109 -23.84 1.47 0.10
N PRO A 110 -24.43 0.86 1.14
CA PRO A 110 -25.18 -0.38 1.00
C PRO A 110 -26.39 -0.19 0.07
N GLY A 111 -26.46 -0.96 -1.01
CA GLY A 111 -27.55 -0.89 -1.99
C GLY A 111 -27.47 0.27 -2.98
N GLU A 112 -26.49 1.16 -2.83
CA GLU A 112 -26.23 2.21 -3.81
C GLU A 112 -25.73 1.63 -5.13
N ARG A 113 -26.04 2.34 -6.21
CA ARG A 113 -25.55 2.02 -7.55
C ARG A 113 -24.54 3.07 -7.95
N PHE A 114 -23.51 2.64 -8.66
CA PHE A 114 -22.59 3.59 -9.28
C PHE A 114 -23.30 4.34 -10.40
N GLU A 115 -23.36 5.65 -10.26
CA GLU A 115 -23.78 6.58 -11.31
C GLU A 115 -22.56 7.42 -11.68
N ARG A 116 -22.20 7.41 -12.97
CA ARG A 116 -21.15 8.28 -13.47
C ARG A 116 -21.71 9.70 -13.51
N ASP A 117 -20.90 10.65 -13.05
CA ASP A 117 -21.26 12.06 -13.20
C ASP A 117 -21.09 12.48 -14.66
N ASP A 118 -22.20 12.53 -15.40
CA ASP A 118 -22.22 12.93 -16.81
C ASP A 118 -21.81 14.40 -17.03
N ALA A 119 -21.76 15.22 -15.97
CA ALA A 119 -21.25 16.59 -16.05
C ALA A 119 -19.71 16.64 -16.11
N LEU A 120 -19.02 15.59 -15.67
CA LEU A 120 -17.57 15.49 -15.72
C LEU A 120 -17.13 14.71 -16.96
N ASP A 121 -16.45 15.39 -17.88
CA ASP A 121 -15.75 14.70 -18.95
C ASP A 121 -14.59 13.83 -18.39
N GLU A 122 -14.11 12.87 -19.18
CA GLU A 122 -13.06 11.93 -18.77
C GLU A 122 -11.76 12.63 -18.34
N VAL A 123 -11.48 13.82 -18.89
CA VAL A 123 -10.29 14.60 -18.52
C VAL A 123 -10.47 15.21 -17.14
N ALA A 124 -11.62 15.84 -16.88
CA ALA A 124 -12.00 16.38 -15.59
C ALA A 124 -12.06 15.30 -14.51
N GLU A 125 -12.64 14.13 -14.82
CA GLU A 125 -12.65 12.96 -13.94
C GLU A 125 -11.23 12.53 -13.57
N GLY A 126 -10.32 12.43 -14.56
CA GLY A 126 -8.94 12.02 -14.30
C GLY A 126 -8.15 13.01 -13.44
N ARG A 127 -8.42 14.32 -13.59
CA ARG A 127 -7.86 15.36 -12.71
C ARG A 127 -8.44 15.28 -11.30
N SER A 128 -9.75 15.08 -11.19
CA SER A 128 -10.43 14.90 -9.90
C SER A 128 -9.82 13.71 -9.13
N MET A 129 -9.63 12.58 -9.81
CA MET A 129 -8.95 11.41 -9.23
C MET A 129 -7.53 11.72 -8.73
N ALA A 130 -6.77 12.56 -9.45
CA ALA A 130 -5.40 12.92 -9.06
C ALA A 130 -5.36 13.77 -7.77
N HIS A 131 -6.42 14.52 -7.49
CA HIS A 131 -6.57 15.35 -6.30
C HIS A 131 -7.48 14.73 -5.22
N GLY A 132 -7.94 13.50 -5.46
CA GLY A 132 -8.82 12.78 -4.54
C GLY A 132 -8.15 12.49 -3.20
N THR A 133 -8.97 12.44 -2.16
CA THR A 133 -8.56 11.98 -0.82
C THR A 133 -8.53 10.46 -0.76
N GLY A 134 -8.00 9.88 0.33
CA GLY A 134 -7.95 8.42 0.49
C GLY A 134 -6.83 7.75 -0.32
N THR A 135 -5.69 8.45 -0.46
CA THR A 135 -4.47 7.87 -1.04
C THR A 135 -3.56 7.36 0.07
N VAL A 136 -3.09 6.13 -0.06
CA VAL A 136 -2.03 5.53 0.77
C VAL A 136 -0.71 5.61 -0.02
N ASP A 137 0.27 6.33 0.51
CA ASP A 137 1.63 6.33 -0.02
C ASP A 137 2.39 5.12 0.53
N LEU A 138 2.85 4.22 -0.35
CA LEU A 138 3.47 2.97 0.05
C LEU A 138 4.88 3.13 0.64
N THR A 139 5.46 4.32 0.52
CA THR A 139 6.77 4.69 1.04
C THR A 139 6.66 5.32 2.42
N THR A 140 5.65 6.16 2.64
CA THR A 140 5.54 6.99 3.86
C THR A 140 4.39 6.61 4.78
N SER A 141 3.33 5.98 4.27
CA SER A 141 2.13 5.62 5.04
C SER A 141 2.09 4.16 5.47
N VAL A 142 3.19 3.40 5.34
CA VAL A 142 3.22 1.97 5.64
C VAL A 142 4.13 1.65 6.82
N VAL A 143 3.53 1.10 7.87
CA VAL A 143 4.23 0.64 9.07
C VAL A 143 4.43 -0.88 9.07
N PRO A 144 5.40 -1.42 9.83
CA PRO A 144 5.71 -2.85 9.81
C PRO A 144 4.54 -3.77 10.19
N THR A 145 3.80 -3.47 11.26
CA THR A 145 2.72 -4.35 11.76
C THR A 145 1.38 -3.62 11.94
N ASP A 146 0.31 -4.37 12.20
CA ASP A 146 -1.02 -3.80 12.47
C ASP A 146 -1.08 -3.07 13.81
N GLU A 147 -0.30 -3.52 14.81
CA GLU A 147 -0.17 -2.82 16.09
C GLU A 147 0.44 -1.42 15.91
N ASP A 148 1.37 -1.26 14.97
CA ASP A 148 2.01 0.02 14.66
C ASP A 148 1.04 1.03 14.02
N VAL A 149 -0.09 0.56 13.45
CA VAL A 149 -1.14 1.45 12.91
C VAL A 149 -1.86 2.15 14.07
N GLY A 150 -2.12 1.42 15.15
CA GLY A 150 -2.85 1.91 16.31
C GLY A 150 -4.19 2.55 15.94
N GLY A 151 -4.41 3.79 16.39
CA GLY A 151 -5.60 4.58 16.07
C GLY A 151 -5.42 5.56 14.89
N SER A 152 -4.37 5.41 14.09
CA SER A 152 -4.08 6.31 12.98
C SER A 152 -5.08 6.13 11.84
N THR A 153 -5.55 7.24 11.28
CA THR A 153 -6.37 7.26 10.06
C THR A 153 -5.54 7.43 8.79
N PHE A 154 -4.20 7.54 8.92
CA PHE A 154 -3.29 7.82 7.80
C PHE A 154 -2.28 6.69 7.53
N LEU A 155 -2.12 5.76 8.48
CA LEU A 155 -1.17 4.66 8.37
C LEU A 155 -1.89 3.36 8.05
N VAL A 156 -1.20 2.48 7.33
CA VAL A 156 -1.61 1.09 7.10
C VAL A 156 -0.45 0.16 7.38
N SER A 157 -0.74 -1.08 7.70
CA SER A 157 0.29 -2.09 7.96
C SER A 157 0.85 -2.68 6.67
N ARG A 158 2.09 -3.18 6.73
CA ARG A 158 2.69 -3.94 5.62
C ARG A 158 1.86 -5.20 5.28
N PRO A 159 1.38 -6.01 6.25
CA PRO A 159 0.48 -7.13 5.96
C PRO A 159 -0.78 -6.71 5.20
N TRP A 160 -1.38 -5.56 5.53
CA TRP A 160 -2.55 -5.04 4.82
C TRP A 160 -2.23 -4.72 3.36
N VAL A 161 -1.09 -4.07 3.11
CA VAL A 161 -0.63 -3.78 1.75
C VAL A 161 -0.43 -5.07 0.97
N ASP A 162 0.30 -6.04 1.54
CA ASP A 162 0.57 -7.32 0.90
C ASP A 162 -0.72 -8.11 0.60
N HIS A 163 -1.72 -7.99 1.48
CA HIS A 163 -3.06 -8.53 1.28
C HIS A 163 -3.75 -7.88 0.07
N MET A 164 -3.77 -6.54 -0.01
CA MET A 164 -4.33 -5.81 -1.16
C MET A 164 -3.67 -6.23 -2.49
N PHE A 165 -2.33 -6.32 -2.53
CA PHE A 165 -1.61 -6.79 -3.72
C PHE A 165 -1.95 -8.24 -4.07
N THR A 166 -2.08 -9.10 -3.06
CA THR A 166 -2.42 -10.52 -3.25
C THR A 166 -3.83 -10.68 -3.81
N GLN A 167 -4.83 -10.01 -3.23
CA GLN A 167 -6.20 -10.09 -3.74
C GLN A 167 -6.32 -9.44 -5.13
N CYS A 168 -5.66 -8.31 -5.39
CA CYS A 168 -5.68 -7.69 -6.70
C CYS A 168 -5.06 -8.59 -7.79
N ARG A 169 -4.00 -9.35 -7.48
CA ARG A 169 -3.45 -10.33 -8.42
C ARG A 169 -4.42 -11.47 -8.75
N ARG A 170 -5.29 -11.83 -7.80
CA ARG A 170 -6.20 -12.98 -7.91
C ARG A 170 -7.51 -12.62 -8.63
N VAL A 171 -8.16 -11.53 -8.20
CA VAL A 171 -9.51 -11.16 -8.68
C VAL A 171 -9.56 -9.79 -9.34
N GLY A 172 -8.49 -9.00 -9.28
CA GLY A 172 -8.46 -7.64 -9.81
C GLY A 172 -8.36 -7.54 -11.32
N THR A 173 -8.63 -6.34 -11.84
CA THR A 173 -8.48 -5.98 -13.25
C THR A 173 -7.20 -5.17 -13.43
N ARG A 174 -6.24 -5.67 -14.22
CA ARG A 174 -5.01 -4.94 -14.53
C ARG A 174 -5.16 -4.08 -15.78
N VAL A 175 -4.77 -2.81 -15.69
CA VAL A 175 -4.76 -1.88 -16.81
C VAL A 175 -3.36 -1.33 -16.98
N ARG A 176 -2.80 -1.49 -18.18
CA ARG A 176 -1.53 -0.88 -18.57
C ARG A 176 -1.79 0.32 -19.46
N ILE A 177 -1.19 1.46 -19.10
CA ILE A 177 -1.13 2.66 -19.91
C ILE A 177 0.32 2.85 -20.37
N PRO A 178 0.61 2.66 -21.67
CA PRO A 178 1.94 2.94 -22.23
C PRO A 178 2.32 4.41 -22.03
N ALA A 179 3.63 4.69 -22.05
CA ALA A 179 4.13 6.06 -22.03
C ALA A 179 3.50 6.90 -23.15
N PHE A 180 3.26 8.17 -22.87
CA PHE A 180 2.60 9.07 -23.81
C PHE A 180 3.02 10.52 -23.62
N ARG A 181 2.72 11.33 -24.63
CA ARG A 181 2.83 12.78 -24.55
C ARG A 181 1.46 13.36 -24.18
N PRO A 182 1.35 14.16 -23.11
CA PRO A 182 0.10 14.83 -22.77
C PRO A 182 -0.31 15.75 -23.92
N THR A 183 -1.60 15.78 -24.22
CA THR A 183 -2.15 16.75 -25.16
C THR A 183 -2.17 18.09 -24.43
N VAL A 184 -1.31 19.03 -24.83
CA VAL A 184 -1.37 20.41 -24.31
C VAL A 184 -2.67 21.03 -24.86
N PRO A 185 -3.56 21.57 -24.01
CA PRO A 185 -4.71 22.31 -24.49
C PRO A 185 -4.21 23.50 -25.30
N ARG A 186 -4.55 23.57 -26.60
CA ARG A 186 -4.34 24.81 -27.35
C ARG A 186 -5.39 25.79 -26.85
N HIS A 187 -4.96 26.75 -26.04
CA HIS A 187 -5.76 27.95 -25.81
C HIS A 187 -5.82 28.70 -27.15
N THR A 188 -6.92 28.56 -27.87
CA THR A 188 -7.25 29.48 -28.95
C THR A 188 -7.67 30.80 -28.31
N SER A 189 -6.76 31.77 -28.32
CA SER A 189 -7.08 33.19 -28.16
C SER A 189 -7.43 33.80 -29.50
#